data_AF-A0A8B8L4F7-F1
#
_entry.id   AF-A0A8B8L4F7-F1
#
_cell.length_a   1.000
_cell.length_b   1.000
_cell.length_c   1.000
_cell.angle_alpha   90.00
_cell.angle_beta   90.00
_cell.angle_gamma   90.00
#
_symmetry.space_group_name_H-M   'P 1'
#
loop_
_entity.id
_entity.type
_entity.pdbx_description
1 polymer ?
#
loop_
_entity_poly.entity_id
_entity_poly.type
_entity_poly.pdbx_seq_one_letter_code
_entity_poly.pdbx_strand_id
1 'polypeptide(L)'
;MAANFWTSSHYKHLLDQEDVDMVNTLDKEKGITLEDFKLIKMHMANYILKLAQQVKVRQRVVATAVTYMRRVYTRKSMAEYDPRLVAPTCLYLASKAEESTVQARLLVFYIKKLYVDDKYRYEIKDILEMEMKILEALNYYLVVYHPYRSLSPLLQDAGLNDLSMTQLTWGLVNDTYKMDLILVHPPHLIALACIYIASVLREKDTTVWFEELRVDMNVVKNISMEILDFYESIRMFTDERINAALQKLTLRP
;
A
#
# COMPACT_ATOMS: atom_id res chain seq x y z
N MET A 1 13.39 -5.73 17.49
CA MET A 1 12.48 -4.68 16.94
C MET A 1 11.37 -4.47 17.95
N ALA A 2 11.01 -3.23 18.30
CA ALA A 2 10.01 -2.98 19.33
C ALA A 2 8.76 -3.84 19.08
N ALA A 3 8.35 -4.68 20.02
CA ALA A 3 7.08 -5.41 19.91
C ALA A 3 5.87 -4.45 19.95
N ASN A 4 6.12 -3.17 20.17
CA ASN A 4 5.16 -2.13 20.45
C ASN A 4 5.12 -1.08 19.34
N PHE A 5 3.95 -0.95 18.69
CA PHE A 5 3.68 0.06 17.67
C PHE A 5 3.89 1.50 18.22
N TRP A 6 3.46 1.78 19.44
CA TRP A 6 3.43 3.13 20.02
C TRP A 6 4.81 3.75 20.27
N THR A 7 5.84 2.92 20.36
CA THR A 7 7.25 3.37 20.49
C THR A 7 8.03 3.25 19.19
N SER A 8 7.40 2.74 18.13
CA SER A 8 8.06 2.42 16.87
C SER A 8 8.32 3.66 16.01
N SER A 9 9.26 3.52 15.06
CA SER A 9 9.44 4.55 14.02
C SER A 9 8.20 4.71 13.15
N HIS A 10 7.40 3.66 12.97
CA HIS A 10 6.16 3.73 12.17
C HIS A 10 5.18 4.73 12.79
N TYR A 11 4.89 4.62 14.08
CA TYR A 11 3.97 5.52 14.76
C TYR A 11 4.46 6.98 14.73
N LYS A 12 5.76 7.20 14.94
CA LYS A 12 6.37 8.55 14.94
C LYS A 12 6.36 9.25 13.57
N HIS A 13 6.13 8.52 12.49
CA HIS A 13 6.14 9.05 11.12
C HIS A 13 4.81 8.78 10.40
N LEU A 14 3.71 8.65 11.15
CA LEU A 14 2.39 8.83 10.55
C LEU A 14 2.28 10.28 10.05
N LEU A 15 1.60 10.43 8.93
CA LEU A 15 1.44 11.71 8.23
C LEU A 15 0.01 12.21 8.37
N ASP A 16 -0.16 13.52 8.25
CA ASP A 16 -1.48 14.09 8.09
C ASP A 16 -1.97 13.89 6.64
N GLN A 17 -3.29 13.87 6.44
CA GLN A 17 -3.89 13.63 5.13
C GLN A 17 -3.41 14.65 4.08
N GLU A 18 -3.23 15.91 4.51
CA GLU A 18 -2.77 17.00 3.64
C GLU A 18 -1.34 16.77 3.13
N ASP A 19 -0.46 16.18 3.95
CA ASP A 19 0.92 15.89 3.56
C ASP A 19 1.01 14.74 2.54
N VAL A 20 0.05 13.81 2.61
CA VAL A 20 -0.04 12.67 1.70
C VAL A 20 -0.61 13.07 0.34
N ASP A 21 -1.51 14.04 0.31
CA ASP A 21 -2.18 14.55 -0.90
C ASP A 21 -1.37 15.64 -1.63
N MET A 22 -0.04 15.55 -1.53
CA MET A 22 0.90 16.47 -2.17
C MET A 22 1.62 15.81 -3.35
N VAL A 23 1.53 16.46 -4.51
CA VAL A 23 2.31 16.09 -5.70
C VAL A 23 3.58 16.94 -5.73
N ASN A 24 4.73 16.28 -5.94
CA ASN A 24 6.03 16.95 -6.05
C ASN A 24 6.03 17.98 -7.20
N THR A 25 6.77 19.07 -7.05
CA THR A 25 6.84 20.15 -8.06
C THR A 25 7.30 19.64 -9.42
N LEU A 26 8.28 18.74 -9.46
CA LEU A 26 8.77 18.15 -10.72
C LEU A 26 7.70 17.30 -11.42
N ASP A 27 6.84 16.63 -10.65
CA ASP A 27 5.74 15.84 -11.21
C ASP A 27 4.62 16.77 -11.74
N LYS A 28 4.35 17.88 -11.03
CA LYS A 28 3.42 18.92 -11.48
C LYS A 28 3.87 19.57 -12.78
N GLU A 29 5.16 19.86 -12.94
CA GLU A 29 5.75 20.39 -14.18
C GLU A 29 5.53 19.45 -15.37
N LYS A 30 5.46 18.14 -15.14
CA LYS A 30 5.09 17.14 -16.15
C LYS A 30 3.58 17.00 -16.37
N GLY A 31 2.76 17.80 -15.71
CA GLY A 31 1.30 17.76 -15.81
C GLY A 31 0.66 16.58 -15.06
N ILE A 32 1.34 16.00 -14.07
CA ILE A 32 0.77 14.99 -13.17
C ILE A 32 -0.16 15.70 -12.17
N THR A 33 -1.44 15.35 -12.24
CA THR A 33 -2.44 15.80 -11.27
C THR A 33 -2.43 14.91 -10.02
N LEU A 34 -3.09 15.33 -8.94
CA LEU A 34 -3.26 14.48 -7.75
C LEU A 34 -4.01 13.18 -8.09
N GLU A 35 -5.00 13.24 -8.98
CA GLU A 35 -5.71 12.05 -9.46
C GLU A 35 -4.79 11.11 -10.22
N ASP A 36 -3.95 11.63 -11.13
CA ASP A 36 -2.96 10.82 -11.85
C ASP A 36 -2.00 10.16 -10.85
N PHE A 37 -1.55 10.89 -9.83
CA PHE A 37 -0.66 10.39 -8.81
C PHE A 37 -1.29 9.23 -8.00
N LYS A 38 -2.53 9.41 -7.54
CA LYS A 38 -3.29 8.35 -6.85
C LYS A 38 -3.49 7.13 -7.76
N LEU A 39 -3.83 7.36 -9.03
CA LEU A 39 -4.03 6.32 -10.04
C LEU A 39 -2.75 5.51 -10.29
N ILE A 40 -1.60 6.18 -10.45
CA ILE A 40 -0.31 5.51 -10.65
C ILE A 40 0.06 4.68 -9.41
N LYS A 41 -0.09 5.23 -8.19
CA LYS A 41 0.16 4.45 -6.95
C LYS A 41 -0.71 3.21 -6.87
N MET A 42 -2.01 3.33 -7.19
CA MET A 42 -2.92 2.19 -7.21
C MET A 42 -2.51 1.14 -8.24
N HIS A 43 -2.18 1.56 -9.47
CA HIS A 43 -1.73 0.65 -10.52
C HIS A 43 -0.43 -0.08 -10.11
N MET A 44 0.51 0.64 -9.51
CA MET A 44 1.77 0.05 -9.06
C MET A 44 1.60 -0.88 -7.85
N ALA A 45 0.65 -0.62 -6.95
CA ALA A 45 0.29 -1.57 -5.89
C ALA A 45 -0.24 -2.90 -6.48
N ASN A 46 -1.07 -2.83 -7.53
CA ASN A 46 -1.53 -4.02 -8.26
C ASN A 46 -0.37 -4.73 -8.99
N TYR A 47 0.58 -3.96 -9.53
CA TYR A 47 1.78 -4.51 -10.16
C TYR A 47 2.65 -5.28 -9.15
N ILE A 48 2.88 -4.72 -7.96
CA ILE A 48 3.57 -5.40 -6.85
C ILE A 48 2.86 -6.71 -6.51
N LEU A 49 1.53 -6.70 -6.37
CA LEU A 49 0.75 -7.90 -6.08
C LEU A 49 0.92 -8.98 -7.17
N LYS A 50 0.82 -8.61 -8.44
CA LYS A 50 1.02 -9.55 -9.57
C LYS A 50 2.41 -10.16 -9.55
N LEU A 51 3.45 -9.36 -9.34
CA LEU A 51 4.83 -9.86 -9.21
C LEU A 51 4.99 -10.79 -8.01
N ALA A 52 4.46 -10.39 -6.85
CA ALA A 52 4.51 -11.17 -5.62
C ALA A 52 3.89 -12.56 -5.76
N GLN A 53 2.78 -12.68 -6.51
CA GLN A 53 2.16 -13.96 -6.84
C GLN A 53 3.08 -14.86 -7.67
N GLN A 54 3.82 -14.29 -8.62
CA GLN A 54 4.79 -15.04 -9.44
C GLN A 54 5.97 -15.54 -8.62
N VAL A 55 6.49 -14.71 -7.71
CA VAL A 55 7.61 -15.08 -6.82
C VAL A 55 7.16 -15.81 -5.54
N LYS A 56 5.86 -16.02 -5.36
CA LYS A 56 5.23 -16.78 -4.27
C LYS A 56 5.59 -16.27 -2.86
N VAL A 57 5.62 -14.95 -2.66
CA VAL A 57 5.84 -14.36 -1.33
C VAL A 57 4.54 -14.21 -0.54
N ARG A 58 4.66 -14.11 0.78
CA ARG A 58 3.52 -13.93 1.70
C ARG A 58 2.89 -12.53 1.57
N GLN A 59 1.59 -12.42 1.86
CA GLN A 59 0.85 -11.14 1.79
C GLN A 59 1.49 -10.02 2.62
N ARG A 60 2.11 -10.35 3.76
CA ARG A 60 2.82 -9.38 4.59
C ARG A 60 3.97 -8.67 3.85
N VAL A 61 4.69 -9.41 3.00
CA VAL A 61 5.77 -8.87 2.16
C VAL A 61 5.19 -7.88 1.15
N VAL A 62 4.05 -8.21 0.54
CA VAL A 62 3.33 -7.35 -0.41
C VAL A 62 2.91 -6.05 0.27
N ALA A 63 2.29 -6.14 1.44
CA ALA A 63 1.86 -5.00 2.23
C ALA A 63 3.04 -4.09 2.60
N THR A 64 4.18 -4.67 3.01
CA THR A 64 5.41 -3.93 3.31
C THR A 64 5.94 -3.22 2.06
N ALA A 65 6.00 -3.91 0.92
CA ALA A 65 6.46 -3.36 -0.35
C ALA A 65 5.61 -2.17 -0.81
N VAL A 66 4.28 -2.29 -0.73
CA VAL A 66 3.36 -1.19 -1.07
C VAL A 66 3.55 -0.02 -0.10
N THR A 67 3.74 -0.30 1.19
CA THR A 67 4.00 0.75 2.20
C THR A 67 5.31 1.49 1.90
N TYR A 68 6.38 0.79 1.54
CA TYR A 68 7.64 1.42 1.11
C TYR A 68 7.46 2.31 -0.11
N MET A 69 6.80 1.81 -1.15
CA MET A 69 6.54 2.59 -2.37
C MET A 69 5.77 3.87 -2.03
N ARG A 70 4.72 3.77 -1.21
CA ARG A 70 3.94 4.95 -0.78
C ARG A 70 4.80 5.94 0.00
N ARG A 71 5.59 5.47 0.98
CA ARG A 71 6.53 6.33 1.74
C ARG A 71 7.55 7.03 0.84
N VAL A 72 8.13 6.33 -0.13
CA VAL A 72 9.09 6.93 -1.08
C VAL A 72 8.45 8.11 -1.81
N TYR A 73 7.22 7.94 -2.30
CA TYR A 73 6.51 8.97 -3.07
C TYR A 73 5.97 10.13 -2.23
N THR A 74 6.02 10.07 -0.90
CA THR A 74 5.79 11.27 -0.06
C THR A 74 6.99 12.23 -0.08
N ARG A 75 8.16 11.78 -0.55
CA ARG A 75 9.43 12.54 -0.48
C ARG A 75 10.12 12.71 -1.82
N LYS A 76 9.90 11.79 -2.75
CA LYS A 76 10.58 11.73 -4.05
C LYS A 76 9.57 11.86 -5.17
N SER A 77 10.00 12.47 -6.27
CA SER A 77 9.21 12.63 -7.48
C SER A 77 9.10 11.31 -8.26
N MET A 78 7.94 11.04 -8.87
CA MET A 78 7.75 9.92 -9.80
C MET A 78 8.57 10.07 -11.08
N ALA A 79 8.88 11.30 -11.49
CA ALA A 79 9.77 11.58 -12.62
C ALA A 79 11.22 11.17 -12.35
N GLU A 80 11.71 11.36 -11.12
CA GLU A 80 13.06 10.96 -10.72
C GLU A 80 13.14 9.46 -10.36
N TYR A 81 12.11 8.97 -9.68
CA TYR A 81 12.01 7.61 -9.17
C TYR A 81 10.91 6.87 -9.94
N ASP A 82 11.27 6.34 -11.12
CA ASP A 82 10.33 5.66 -12.03
C ASP A 82 9.52 4.58 -11.30
N PRO A 83 8.18 4.70 -11.22
CA PRO A 83 7.32 3.74 -10.55
C PRO A 83 7.44 2.31 -11.05
N ARG A 84 7.80 2.11 -12.32
CA ARG A 84 8.01 0.78 -12.90
C ARG A 84 9.25 0.07 -12.34
N LEU A 85 10.24 0.82 -11.87
CA LEU A 85 11.44 0.27 -11.21
C LEU A 85 11.31 0.30 -9.68
N VAL A 86 10.70 1.34 -9.11
CA VAL A 86 10.50 1.44 -7.65
C VAL A 86 9.62 0.30 -7.14
N ALA A 87 8.50 0.00 -7.79
CA ALA A 87 7.57 -1.05 -7.36
C ALA A 87 8.24 -2.43 -7.16
N PRO A 88 8.94 -3.02 -8.16
CA PRO A 88 9.62 -4.30 -7.98
C PRO A 88 10.79 -4.21 -7.00
N THR A 89 11.45 -3.07 -6.90
CA THR A 89 12.57 -2.89 -5.96
C THR A 89 12.08 -2.79 -4.51
N CYS A 90 10.93 -2.15 -4.26
CA CYS A 90 10.26 -2.19 -2.96
C CYS A 90 9.88 -3.62 -2.58
N LEU A 91 9.42 -4.44 -3.54
CA LEU A 91 9.15 -5.86 -3.30
C LEU A 91 10.42 -6.64 -2.95
N TYR A 92 11.52 -6.39 -3.66
CA TYR A 92 12.82 -6.97 -3.36
C TYR A 92 13.28 -6.62 -1.93
N LEU A 93 13.29 -5.33 -1.59
CA LEU A 93 13.71 -4.84 -0.27
C LEU A 93 12.80 -5.37 0.85
N ALA A 94 11.47 -5.33 0.66
CA ALA A 94 10.51 -5.87 1.60
C ALA A 94 10.71 -7.37 1.84
N SER A 95 11.02 -8.14 0.79
CA SER A 95 11.28 -9.58 0.92
C SER A 95 12.48 -9.86 1.84
N LYS A 96 13.49 -8.99 1.84
CA LYS A 96 14.63 -9.09 2.76
C LYS A 96 14.27 -8.66 4.17
N ALA A 97 13.56 -7.53 4.31
CA ALA A 97 13.15 -7.01 5.61
C ALA A 97 12.18 -7.92 6.38
N GLU A 98 11.32 -8.65 5.67
CA GLU A 98 10.34 -9.60 6.22
C GLU A 98 10.84 -11.07 6.20
N GLU A 99 12.16 -11.28 6.03
CA GLU A 99 12.82 -12.60 6.11
C GLU A 99 12.22 -13.65 5.14
N SER A 100 11.76 -13.20 3.98
CA SER A 100 11.16 -14.02 2.91
C SER A 100 11.88 -13.76 1.58
N THR A 101 13.22 -13.82 1.62
CA THR A 101 14.12 -13.31 0.59
C THR A 101 13.81 -13.82 -0.82
N VAL A 102 13.71 -12.90 -1.79
CA VAL A 102 13.55 -13.20 -3.22
C VAL A 102 14.86 -12.90 -3.95
N GLN A 103 15.24 -13.73 -4.93
CA GLN A 103 16.40 -13.44 -5.78
C GLN A 103 16.08 -12.36 -6.81
N ALA A 104 16.95 -11.34 -6.94
CA ALA A 104 16.76 -10.25 -7.90
C ALA A 104 16.62 -10.74 -9.36
N ARG A 105 17.35 -11.80 -9.72
CA ARG A 105 17.23 -12.45 -11.05
C ARG A 105 15.80 -12.90 -11.38
N LEU A 106 15.07 -13.39 -10.38
CA LEU A 106 13.70 -13.85 -10.55
C LEU A 106 12.75 -12.67 -10.79
N LEU A 107 12.95 -11.56 -10.10
CA LEU A 107 12.20 -10.33 -10.34
C LEU A 107 12.45 -9.80 -11.74
N VAL A 108 13.71 -9.66 -12.16
CA VAL A 108 14.05 -9.24 -13.54
C VAL A 108 13.38 -10.13 -14.58
N PHE A 109 13.37 -11.45 -14.37
CA PHE A 109 12.71 -12.39 -15.26
C PHE A 109 11.20 -12.12 -15.37
N TYR A 110 10.50 -11.95 -14.26
CA TYR A 110 9.06 -11.70 -14.28
C TYR A 110 8.68 -10.29 -14.73
N ILE A 111 9.51 -9.28 -14.48
CA ILE A 111 9.33 -7.93 -15.02
C ILE A 111 9.31 -8.00 -16.55
N LYS A 112 10.31 -8.67 -17.16
CA LYS A 112 10.40 -8.86 -18.62
C LYS A 112 9.24 -9.69 -19.19
N LYS A 113 8.69 -10.62 -18.40
CA LYS A 113 7.54 -11.42 -18.81
C LYS A 113 6.24 -10.61 -18.80
N LEU A 114 6.09 -9.68 -17.85
CA LEU A 114 4.89 -8.84 -17.72
C LEU A 114 4.89 -7.65 -18.67
N TYR A 115 6.06 -7.08 -18.96
CA TYR A 115 6.21 -5.98 -19.93
C TYR A 115 7.07 -6.43 -21.11
N VAL A 116 6.42 -6.60 -22.27
CA VAL A 116 7.06 -7.00 -23.52
C VAL A 116 7.82 -5.83 -24.18
N ASP A 117 7.48 -4.59 -23.81
CA ASP A 117 8.12 -3.38 -24.34
C ASP A 117 9.59 -3.30 -23.92
N ASP A 118 10.48 -3.23 -24.91
CA ASP A 118 11.93 -3.15 -24.75
C ASP A 118 12.38 -1.89 -23.98
N LYS A 119 11.52 -0.86 -23.89
CA LYS A 119 11.79 0.38 -23.16
C LYS A 119 11.97 0.18 -21.65
N TYR A 120 11.43 -0.88 -21.07
CA TYR A 120 11.45 -1.11 -19.61
C TYR A 120 12.22 -2.36 -19.21
N ARG A 121 13.26 -2.71 -19.98
CA ARG A 121 14.17 -3.82 -19.69
C ARG A 121 15.17 -3.46 -18.60
N TYR A 122 14.75 -3.55 -17.34
CA TYR A 122 15.65 -3.43 -16.21
C TYR A 122 16.55 -4.66 -16.04
N GLU A 123 17.75 -4.43 -15.57
CA GLU A 123 18.75 -5.42 -15.18
C GLU A 123 18.87 -5.51 -13.66
N ILE A 124 19.63 -6.50 -13.18
CA ILE A 124 19.86 -6.68 -11.74
C ILE A 124 20.51 -5.43 -11.13
N LYS A 125 21.45 -4.81 -11.86
CA LYS A 125 22.14 -3.59 -11.41
C LYS A 125 21.16 -2.46 -11.11
N ASP A 126 20.12 -2.28 -11.94
CA ASP A 126 19.14 -1.20 -11.78
C ASP A 126 18.30 -1.39 -10.50
N ILE A 127 17.95 -2.65 -10.19
CA ILE A 127 17.26 -2.99 -8.94
C ILE A 127 18.15 -2.71 -7.73
N LEU A 128 19.44 -3.07 -7.79
CA LEU A 128 20.37 -2.87 -6.67
C LEU A 128 20.70 -1.38 -6.46
N GLU A 129 20.85 -0.61 -7.53
CA GLU A 129 21.03 0.85 -7.43
C GLU A 129 19.78 1.53 -6.88
N MET A 130 18.60 1.16 -7.38
CA MET A 130 17.33 1.70 -6.88
C MET A 130 17.08 1.28 -5.43
N GLU A 131 17.54 0.10 -5.00
CA GLU A 131 17.40 -0.33 -3.61
C GLU A 131 18.12 0.63 -2.67
N MET A 132 19.35 1.03 -3.00
CA MET A 132 20.11 1.98 -2.20
C MET A 132 19.40 3.33 -2.10
N LYS A 133 18.83 3.81 -3.22
CA LYS A 133 18.04 5.05 -3.27
C LYS A 133 16.76 4.96 -2.42
N ILE A 134 16.06 3.82 -2.46
CA ILE A 134 14.85 3.59 -1.65
C ILE A 134 15.20 3.55 -0.16
N LEU A 135 16.28 2.87 0.22
CA LEU A 135 16.75 2.82 1.61
C LEU A 135 17.00 4.22 2.17
N GLU A 136 17.68 5.07 1.40
CA GLU A 136 17.91 6.47 1.74
C GLU A 136 16.59 7.26 1.85
N ALA A 137 15.70 7.14 0.87
CA ALA A 137 14.41 7.83 0.88
C ALA A 137 13.52 7.45 2.08
N LEU A 138 13.61 6.19 2.53
CA LEU A 138 12.91 5.68 3.72
C LEU A 138 13.59 6.04 5.05
N ASN A 139 14.74 6.73 5.03
CA ASN A 139 15.60 6.93 6.20
C ASN A 139 15.87 5.60 6.96
N TYR A 140 15.98 4.49 6.23
CA TYR A 140 16.18 3.14 6.79
C TYR A 140 15.08 2.67 7.78
N TYR A 141 13.90 3.30 7.80
CA TYR A 141 12.76 2.85 8.63
C TYR A 141 12.00 1.69 7.97
N LEU A 142 12.56 0.50 8.09
CA LEU A 142 12.07 -0.72 7.43
C LEU A 142 10.96 -1.47 8.20
N VAL A 143 10.83 -1.27 9.51
CA VAL A 143 9.80 -1.99 10.28
C VAL A 143 8.43 -1.39 10.01
N VAL A 144 7.51 -2.20 9.49
CA VAL A 144 6.11 -1.84 9.24
C VAL A 144 5.18 -2.71 10.09
N TYR A 145 4.17 -2.09 10.67
CA TYR A 145 3.10 -2.77 11.40
C TYR A 145 1.87 -2.81 10.50
N HIS A 146 1.23 -3.96 10.40
CA HIS A 146 0.11 -4.17 9.49
C HIS A 146 -1.18 -4.51 10.24
N PRO A 147 -2.36 -4.17 9.68
CA PRO A 147 -3.65 -4.46 10.31
C PRO A 147 -3.90 -5.96 10.50
N TYR A 148 -3.31 -6.82 9.67
CA TYR A 148 -3.52 -8.28 9.66
C TYR A 148 -3.32 -8.95 11.02
N ARG A 149 -2.34 -8.50 11.81
CA ARG A 149 -2.02 -9.12 13.10
C ARG A 149 -3.15 -8.92 14.11
N SER A 150 -3.84 -7.78 14.05
CA SER A 150 -4.92 -7.44 14.96
C SER A 150 -6.27 -8.03 14.53
N LEU A 151 -6.44 -8.39 13.25
CA LEU A 151 -7.72 -8.86 12.71
C LEU A 151 -8.26 -10.10 13.44
N SER A 152 -7.47 -11.17 13.53
CA SER A 152 -7.97 -12.44 14.08
C SER A 152 -8.37 -12.33 15.56
N PRO A 153 -7.57 -11.69 16.44
CA PRO A 153 -7.99 -11.43 17.81
C PRO A 153 -9.25 -10.56 17.91
N LEU A 154 -9.34 -9.48 17.10
CA LEU A 154 -10.50 -8.57 17.14
C LEU A 154 -11.79 -9.25 16.65
N LEU A 155 -11.72 -10.04 15.57
CA LEU A 155 -12.87 -10.80 15.09
C LEU A 155 -13.32 -11.87 16.09
N GLN A 156 -12.38 -12.50 16.79
CA GLN A 156 -12.70 -13.46 17.85
C GLN A 156 -13.38 -12.78 19.04
N ASP A 157 -12.85 -11.64 19.47
CA ASP A 157 -13.40 -10.84 20.57
C ASP A 157 -14.80 -10.30 20.25
N ALA A 158 -15.04 -9.89 19.01
CA ALA A 158 -16.35 -9.46 18.52
C ALA A 158 -17.37 -10.60 18.33
N GLY A 159 -16.97 -11.86 18.48
CA GLY A 159 -17.83 -13.01 18.16
C GLY A 159 -18.11 -13.19 16.65
N LEU A 160 -17.24 -12.67 15.78
CA LEU A 160 -17.35 -12.67 14.31
C LEU A 160 -16.27 -13.52 13.63
N ASN A 161 -15.85 -14.61 14.28
CA ASN A 161 -14.75 -15.45 13.83
C ASN A 161 -15.13 -16.50 12.78
N ASP A 162 -16.29 -16.39 12.15
CA ASP A 162 -16.66 -17.28 11.06
C ASP A 162 -15.76 -17.05 9.84
N LEU A 163 -15.60 -18.11 9.04
CA LEU A 163 -14.71 -18.09 7.87
C LEU A 163 -15.11 -17.00 6.88
N SER A 164 -16.41 -16.76 6.73
CA SER A 164 -16.95 -15.78 5.78
C SER A 164 -16.61 -14.35 6.18
N MET A 165 -16.75 -14.01 7.47
CA MET A 165 -16.36 -12.72 8.03
C MET A 165 -14.86 -12.50 7.97
N THR A 166 -14.09 -13.54 8.30
CA THR A 166 -12.62 -13.48 8.25
C THR A 166 -12.14 -13.20 6.83
N GLN A 167 -12.67 -13.91 5.83
CA GLN A 167 -12.29 -13.71 4.42
C GLN A 167 -12.72 -12.34 3.89
N LEU A 168 -13.94 -11.89 4.22
CA LEU A 168 -14.44 -10.58 3.82
C LEU A 168 -13.56 -9.47 4.40
N THR A 169 -13.32 -9.49 5.70
CA THR A 169 -12.51 -8.48 6.40
C THR A 169 -11.06 -8.50 5.93
N TRP A 170 -10.49 -9.68 5.70
CA TRP A 170 -9.15 -9.82 5.13
C TRP A 170 -9.06 -9.22 3.73
N GLY A 171 -10.09 -9.43 2.89
CA GLY A 171 -10.23 -8.81 1.58
C GLY A 171 -10.23 -7.28 1.66
N LEU A 172 -11.07 -6.71 2.53
CA LEU A 172 -11.14 -5.27 2.78
C LEU A 172 -9.77 -4.71 3.19
N VAL A 173 -9.07 -5.36 4.13
CA VAL A 173 -7.72 -4.93 4.54
C VAL A 173 -6.73 -4.97 3.39
N ASN A 174 -6.78 -5.97 2.50
CA ASN A 174 -5.91 -5.97 1.32
C ASN A 174 -6.19 -4.78 0.40
N ASP A 175 -7.46 -4.41 0.24
CA ASP A 175 -7.87 -3.28 -0.59
C ASP A 175 -7.44 -1.94 0.01
N THR A 176 -7.32 -1.80 1.34
CA THR A 176 -6.80 -0.56 1.96
C THR A 176 -5.39 -0.21 1.50
N TYR A 177 -4.58 -1.17 1.06
CA TYR A 177 -3.24 -0.90 0.51
C TYR A 177 -3.28 -0.26 -0.88
N LYS A 178 -4.44 -0.20 -1.54
CA LYS A 178 -4.67 0.60 -2.75
C LYS A 178 -4.86 2.09 -2.43
N MET A 179 -5.07 2.43 -1.16
CA MET A 179 -5.17 3.78 -0.62
C MET A 179 -3.95 4.13 0.23
N ASP A 180 -3.86 5.37 0.71
CA ASP A 180 -2.76 5.83 1.56
C ASP A 180 -3.03 5.68 3.07
N LEU A 181 -4.11 5.00 3.46
CA LEU A 181 -4.54 4.78 4.85
C LEU A 181 -3.41 4.32 5.78
N ILE A 182 -2.49 3.46 5.29
CA ILE A 182 -1.36 2.93 6.08
C ILE A 182 -0.33 4.01 6.46
N LEU A 183 -0.33 5.16 5.78
CA LEU A 183 0.54 6.29 6.10
C LEU A 183 -0.06 7.24 7.13
N VAL A 184 -1.39 7.28 7.20
CA VAL A 184 -2.14 8.28 7.99
C VAL A 184 -2.63 7.68 9.31
N HIS A 185 -3.11 6.44 9.27
CA HIS A 185 -3.79 5.82 10.40
C HIS A 185 -3.00 4.67 11.03
N PRO A 186 -3.07 4.53 12.37
CA PRO A 186 -2.62 3.34 13.06
C PRO A 186 -3.26 2.05 12.49
N PRO A 187 -2.50 0.96 12.32
CA PRO A 187 -3.02 -0.26 11.69
C PRO A 187 -4.22 -0.91 12.37
N HIS A 188 -4.37 -0.74 13.68
CA HIS A 188 -5.52 -1.28 14.42
C HIS A 188 -6.82 -0.51 14.11
N LEU A 189 -6.76 0.80 13.84
CA LEU A 189 -7.93 1.58 13.44
C LEU A 189 -8.40 1.19 12.03
N ILE A 190 -7.46 0.92 11.12
CA ILE A 190 -7.77 0.39 9.79
C ILE A 190 -8.46 -0.99 9.92
N ALA A 191 -7.95 -1.87 10.79
CA ALA A 191 -8.59 -3.16 11.06
C ALA A 191 -10.02 -2.99 11.59
N LEU A 192 -10.24 -2.09 12.56
CA LEU A 192 -11.57 -1.80 13.11
C LEU A 192 -12.52 -1.24 12.06
N ALA A 193 -12.06 -0.34 11.19
CA ALA A 193 -12.86 0.20 10.09
C ALA A 193 -13.27 -0.90 9.09
N CYS A 194 -12.37 -1.84 8.76
CA CYS A 194 -12.71 -2.99 7.93
C CYS A 194 -13.72 -3.93 8.62
N ILE A 195 -13.58 -4.19 9.93
CA ILE A 195 -14.54 -5.00 10.70
C ILE A 195 -15.90 -4.31 10.73
N TYR A 196 -15.94 -2.99 10.93
CA TYR A 196 -17.17 -2.19 10.93
C TYR A 196 -17.90 -2.31 9.59
N ILE A 197 -17.21 -2.08 8.46
CA ILE A 197 -17.78 -2.25 7.12
C ILE A 197 -18.31 -3.68 6.93
N ALA A 198 -17.50 -4.69 7.26
CA ALA A 198 -17.89 -6.09 7.11
C ALA A 198 -19.13 -6.45 7.94
N SER A 199 -19.23 -5.90 9.16
CA SER A 199 -20.36 -6.14 10.06
C SER A 199 -21.64 -5.51 9.53
N VAL A 200 -21.57 -4.28 9.02
CA VAL A 200 -22.71 -3.62 8.37
C VAL A 200 -23.16 -4.38 7.12
N LEU A 201 -22.23 -4.82 6.26
CA LEU A 201 -22.54 -5.60 5.05
C LEU A 201 -23.17 -6.97 5.33
N ARG A 202 -23.00 -7.50 6.54
CA ARG A 202 -23.52 -8.80 6.97
C ARG A 202 -24.64 -8.69 7.99
N GLU A 203 -25.14 -7.47 8.20
CA GLU A 203 -26.24 -7.18 9.14
C GLU A 203 -25.94 -7.71 10.56
N LYS A 204 -24.67 -7.60 10.98
CA LYS A 204 -24.22 -8.01 12.32
C LYS A 204 -24.21 -6.79 13.25
N ASP A 205 -24.93 -6.90 14.37
CA ASP A 205 -24.88 -5.88 15.41
C ASP A 205 -23.58 -6.03 16.22
N THR A 206 -22.77 -4.98 16.16
CA THR A 206 -21.47 -4.87 16.86
C THR A 206 -21.41 -3.63 17.75
N THR A 207 -22.55 -2.96 17.97
CA THR A 207 -22.62 -1.66 18.65
C THR A 207 -22.03 -1.72 20.05
N VAL A 208 -22.47 -2.69 20.85
CA VAL A 208 -21.98 -2.91 22.22
C VAL A 208 -20.47 -3.20 22.25
N TRP A 209 -20.00 -4.04 21.34
CA TRP A 209 -18.57 -4.38 21.26
C TRP A 209 -17.71 -3.15 20.97
N PHE A 210 -18.12 -2.31 20.01
CA PHE A 210 -17.40 -1.06 19.70
C PHE A 210 -17.40 -0.06 20.87
N GLU A 211 -18.49 0.02 21.65
CA GLU A 211 -18.56 0.86 22.86
C GLU A 211 -17.56 0.38 23.94
N GLU A 212 -17.41 -0.93 24.12
CA GLU A 212 -16.49 -1.53 25.09
C GLU A 212 -15.01 -1.30 24.75
N LEU A 213 -14.67 -1.21 23.47
CA LEU A 213 -13.29 -0.97 23.00
C LEU A 213 -12.73 0.41 23.36
N ARG A 214 -13.58 1.38 23.75
CA ARG A 214 -13.20 2.78 24.05
C ARG A 214 -12.39 3.44 22.94
N VAL A 215 -12.68 3.11 21.69
CA VAL A 215 -12.09 3.73 20.50
C VAL A 215 -12.99 4.86 20.02
N ASP A 216 -12.39 5.93 19.48
CA ASP A 216 -13.16 7.00 18.87
C ASP A 216 -13.85 6.52 17.58
N MET A 217 -15.16 6.32 17.67
CA MET A 217 -15.99 5.87 16.56
C MET A 217 -16.08 6.89 15.41
N ASN A 218 -15.80 8.17 15.65
CA ASN A 218 -15.73 9.14 14.55
C ASN A 218 -14.55 8.82 13.65
N VAL A 219 -13.39 8.46 14.22
CA VAL A 219 -12.21 8.07 13.45
C VAL A 219 -12.47 6.79 12.67
N VAL A 220 -13.07 5.78 13.31
CA VAL A 220 -13.43 4.52 12.63
C VAL A 220 -14.38 4.78 11.47
N LYS A 221 -15.44 5.57 11.68
CA LYS A 221 -16.40 5.93 10.63
C LYS A 221 -15.75 6.71 9.49
N ASN A 222 -14.87 7.65 9.78
CA ASN A 222 -14.16 8.43 8.75
C ASN A 222 -13.30 7.51 7.86
N ILE A 223 -12.52 6.60 8.46
CA ILE A 223 -11.74 5.61 7.71
C ILE A 223 -12.67 4.71 6.89
N SER A 224 -13.79 4.28 7.47
CA SER A 224 -14.76 3.44 6.75
C SER A 224 -15.38 4.16 5.55
N MET A 225 -15.72 5.45 5.69
CA MET A 225 -16.22 6.27 4.58
C MET A 225 -15.17 6.41 3.48
N GLU A 226 -13.92 6.69 3.82
CA GLU A 226 -12.83 6.77 2.81
C GLU A 226 -12.68 5.46 2.03
N ILE A 227 -12.80 4.31 2.71
CA ILE A 227 -12.75 2.99 2.05
C ILE A 227 -13.94 2.82 1.09
N LEU A 228 -15.14 3.22 1.49
CA LEU A 228 -16.35 3.11 0.67
C LEU A 228 -16.30 4.07 -0.53
N ASP A 229 -15.90 5.32 -0.33
CA ASP A 229 -15.71 6.33 -1.36
C ASP A 229 -14.68 5.85 -2.40
N PHE A 230 -13.63 5.16 -1.95
CA PHE A 230 -12.69 4.52 -2.86
C PHE A 230 -13.37 3.47 -3.76
N TYR A 231 -14.24 2.61 -3.21
CA TYR A 231 -14.96 1.61 -4.02
C TYR A 231 -15.91 2.24 -5.04
N GLU A 232 -16.46 3.42 -4.77
CA GLU A 232 -17.26 4.16 -5.74
C GLU A 232 -16.37 4.77 -6.84
N SER A 233 -15.25 5.38 -6.45
CA SER A 233 -14.31 6.01 -7.37
C SER A 233 -13.53 5.02 -8.25
N ILE A 234 -13.36 3.77 -7.82
CA ILE A 234 -12.50 2.79 -8.51
C ILE A 234 -12.91 2.54 -9.96
N ARG A 235 -14.21 2.70 -10.26
CA ARG A 235 -14.78 2.55 -11.60
C ARG A 235 -14.25 3.59 -12.59
N MET A 236 -13.73 4.71 -12.11
CA MET A 236 -13.17 5.77 -12.94
C MET A 236 -11.72 5.50 -13.37
N PHE A 237 -11.09 4.45 -12.86
CA PHE A 237 -9.69 4.11 -13.14
C PHE A 237 -9.60 3.10 -14.27
N THR A 238 -9.65 3.59 -15.51
CA THR A 238 -9.45 2.77 -16.72
C THR A 238 -7.97 2.61 -17.06
N ASP A 239 -7.62 1.51 -17.73
CA ASP A 239 -6.25 1.26 -18.22
C ASP A 239 -5.77 2.38 -19.17
N GLU A 240 -6.69 2.99 -19.93
CA GLU A 240 -6.42 4.15 -20.79
C GLU A 240 -5.93 5.35 -19.98
N ARG A 241 -6.62 5.70 -18.89
CA ARG A 241 -6.19 6.80 -18.00
C ARG A 241 -4.87 6.49 -17.33
N ILE A 242 -4.65 5.24 -16.90
CA ILE A 242 -3.39 4.80 -16.31
C ILE A 242 -2.25 4.99 -17.31
N ASN A 243 -2.43 4.53 -18.55
CA ASN A 243 -1.42 4.65 -19.59
C ASN A 243 -1.15 6.11 -19.95
N ALA A 244 -2.18 6.95 -20.03
CA ALA A 244 -2.03 8.39 -20.25
C ALA A 244 -1.23 9.06 -19.11
N ALA A 245 -1.56 8.74 -17.85
CA ALA A 245 -0.84 9.26 -16.68
C ALA A 245 0.65 8.82 -16.67
N LEU A 246 0.93 7.55 -16.99
CA LEU A 246 2.30 7.04 -17.08
C LEU A 246 3.08 7.62 -18.27
N GLN A 247 2.41 7.96 -19.38
CA GLN A 247 3.06 8.59 -20.53
C GLN A 247 3.58 9.99 -20.19
N LYS A 248 2.84 10.76 -19.38
CA LYS A 248 3.27 12.09 -18.90
C LYS A 248 4.64 12.04 -18.21
N LEU A 249 4.93 10.98 -17.46
CA LEU A 249 6.25 10.79 -16.82
C LEU A 249 7.39 10.60 -17.82
N THR A 250 7.10 10.07 -19.01
CA THR A 250 8.09 9.77 -20.06
C THR A 250 8.33 10.92 -21.03
N LEU A 251 7.47 11.95 -21.02
CA LEU A 251 7.70 13.17 -21.78
C LEU A 251 8.92 13.89 -21.18
N ARG A 252 9.90 14.21 -22.02
CA ARG A 252 10.99 15.12 -21.65
C ARG A 252 10.41 16.54 -21.63
N PRO A 253 10.83 17.41 -20.69
CA PRO A 253 10.50 18.83 -20.75
C PRO A 253 11.02 19.45 -22.06
#